data_AF-A0A2X1ULZ7-F1
#
_entry.id   AF-A0A2X1ULZ7-F1
#
_cell.length_a   1.000
_cell.length_b   1.000
_cell.length_c   1.000
_cell.angle_alpha   90.00
_cell.angle_beta   90.00
_cell.angle_gamma   90.00
#
_symmetry.space_group_name_H-M   'P 1'
#
loop_
_entity.id
_entity.type
_entity.pdbx_description
1 polymer ?
#
loop_
_entity_poly.entity_id
_entity_poly.type
_entity_poly.pdbx_seq_one_letter_code
_entity_poly.pdbx_strand_id
1 'polypeptide(L)'
;MPKPAESQAQTLSAHKKPTATLAQSHWPLSRWLVIAAVLIVLDQLSKWYFELNFQFAERLNILPFFDFILVYNTGAAFSFLANHGGWQRWFFAALSLIASAVIIYLLRRNPAKSLFNLALTLILAGALGNLIDRLLLGHVIDFLLFYWGDRYFPAFNLADCFITVGAGLLILDELLRIRRQKQV
;
A
#
# COMPACT_ATOMS: atom_id res chain seq x y z
N MET A 1 25.57 -45.53 -63.74
CA MET A 1 25.31 -44.20 -63.14
C MET A 1 23.82 -43.88 -63.22
N PRO A 2 23.09 -44.04 -62.10
CA PRO A 2 21.84 -43.31 -61.83
C PRO A 2 22.10 -42.18 -60.81
N LYS A 3 21.39 -41.04 -60.95
CA LYS A 3 21.44 -39.91 -60.00
C LYS A 3 20.86 -40.32 -58.64
N PRO A 4 21.44 -39.92 -57.49
CA PRO A 4 20.79 -40.04 -56.19
C PRO A 4 19.81 -38.88 -55.95
N ALA A 5 18.79 -39.19 -55.15
CA ALA A 5 17.67 -38.34 -54.80
C ALA A 5 18.05 -37.15 -53.91
N GLU A 6 17.77 -35.93 -54.38
CA GLU A 6 17.59 -34.75 -53.54
C GLU A 6 16.09 -34.54 -53.33
N SER A 7 15.58 -35.05 -52.22
CA SER A 7 14.20 -34.85 -51.79
C SER A 7 14.18 -34.57 -50.30
N GLN A 8 13.72 -33.36 -49.97
CA GLN A 8 13.06 -32.99 -48.71
C GLN A 8 13.95 -32.88 -47.46
N ALA A 9 14.60 -31.73 -47.27
CA ALA A 9 14.92 -31.23 -45.92
C ALA A 9 15.17 -29.71 -45.86
N GLN A 10 14.40 -28.89 -46.58
CA GLN A 10 14.45 -27.43 -46.43
C GLN A 10 13.06 -26.83 -46.61
N THR A 11 12.27 -26.78 -45.53
CA THR A 11 11.26 -25.73 -45.27
C THR A 11 10.52 -26.04 -43.97
N LEU A 12 11.16 -25.79 -42.83
CA LEU A 12 10.46 -25.42 -41.60
C LEU A 12 11.10 -24.13 -41.10
N SER A 13 10.83 -23.05 -41.84
CA SER A 13 11.06 -21.69 -41.40
C SER A 13 10.28 -21.47 -40.11
N ALA A 14 10.99 -21.48 -38.98
CA ALA A 14 10.47 -21.14 -37.67
C ALA A 14 9.78 -19.76 -37.72
N HIS A 15 8.45 -19.76 -37.69
CA HIS A 15 7.65 -18.56 -37.45
C HIS A 15 7.86 -18.13 -35.99
N LYS A 16 8.96 -17.43 -35.72
CA LYS A 16 9.16 -16.73 -34.46
C LYS A 16 8.20 -15.55 -34.47
N LYS A 17 7.01 -15.73 -33.90
CA LYS A 17 6.05 -14.64 -33.69
C LYS A 17 6.80 -13.48 -33.04
N PRO A 18 6.74 -12.25 -33.58
CA PRO A 18 7.35 -11.11 -32.93
C PRO A 18 6.67 -10.96 -31.58
N THR A 19 7.40 -11.27 -30.51
CA THR A 19 6.96 -11.02 -29.14
C THR A 19 6.85 -9.51 -29.02
N ALA A 20 5.64 -8.98 -29.19
CA ALA A 20 5.35 -7.57 -29.03
C ALA A 20 5.85 -7.15 -27.65
N THR A 21 6.98 -6.45 -27.63
CA THR A 21 7.60 -5.93 -26.42
C THR A 21 6.71 -4.76 -26.03
N LEU A 22 5.68 -5.01 -25.22
CA LEU A 22 4.85 -3.94 -24.68
C LEU A 22 5.80 -2.97 -23.99
N ALA A 23 5.91 -1.75 -24.54
CA ALA A 23 6.79 -0.72 -24.02
C ALA A 23 6.49 -0.56 -22.52
N GLN A 24 7.45 -0.91 -21.67
CA GLN A 24 7.28 -0.80 -20.23
C GLN A 24 7.16 0.69 -19.92
N SER A 25 5.97 1.11 -19.49
CA SER A 25 5.70 2.50 -19.14
C SER A 25 6.53 2.89 -17.93
N HIS A 26 7.59 3.68 -18.14
CA HIS A 26 8.47 4.19 -17.09
C HIS A 26 7.90 5.50 -16.53
N TRP A 27 7.14 5.43 -15.45
CA TRP A 27 6.70 6.66 -14.76
C TRP A 27 7.84 7.21 -13.91
N PRO A 28 8.12 8.53 -13.98
CA PRO A 28 9.14 9.14 -13.14
C PRO A 28 8.74 9.07 -11.66
N LEU A 29 9.72 9.08 -10.76
CA LEU A 29 9.49 9.12 -9.31
C LEU A 29 8.50 10.22 -8.91
N SER A 30 8.60 11.39 -9.52
CA SER A 30 7.73 12.54 -9.22
C SER A 30 6.25 12.20 -9.32
N ARG A 31 5.85 11.38 -10.30
CA ARG A 31 4.46 10.97 -10.47
C ARG A 31 3.95 10.13 -9.29
N TRP A 32 4.77 9.19 -8.82
CA TRP A 32 4.44 8.38 -7.65
C TRP A 32 4.39 9.23 -6.37
N LEU A 33 5.30 10.19 -6.22
CA LEU A 33 5.29 11.12 -5.09
C LEU A 33 4.07 12.04 -5.11
N VAL A 34 3.61 12.49 -6.28
CA VAL A 34 2.36 13.26 -6.41
C VAL A 34 1.16 12.41 -6.01
N ILE A 35 1.09 11.14 -6.43
CA ILE A 35 0.01 10.24 -6.00
C ILE A 35 0.05 10.06 -4.47
N ALA A 36 1.23 9.83 -3.88
CA ALA A 36 1.36 9.74 -2.43
C ALA A 36 0.90 11.02 -1.73
N ALA A 37 1.29 12.19 -2.23
CA ALA A 37 0.89 13.48 -1.67
C ALA A 37 -0.64 13.68 -1.71
N VAL A 38 -1.30 13.34 -2.82
CA VAL A 38 -2.77 13.40 -2.93
C VAL A 38 -3.43 12.48 -1.90
N LEU A 39 -2.94 11.24 -1.76
CA LEU A 39 -3.49 10.29 -0.79
C LEU A 39 -3.28 10.74 0.66
N ILE A 40 -2.13 11.33 0.98
CA ILE A 40 -1.86 11.93 2.30
C ILE A 40 -2.84 13.07 2.57
N VAL A 41 -3.07 13.96 1.60
CA VAL A 41 -4.05 15.05 1.75
C VAL A 41 -5.45 14.49 1.98
N LEU A 42 -5.86 13.44 1.26
CA LEU A 42 -7.16 12.80 1.47
C LEU A 42 -7.29 12.20 2.89
N ASP A 43 -6.25 11.52 3.39
CA ASP A 43 -6.22 11.01 4.76
C ASP A 43 -6.36 12.15 5.78
N GLN A 44 -5.55 13.20 5.65
CA GLN A 44 -5.54 14.33 6.59
C GLN A 44 -6.86 15.13 6.56
N LEU A 45 -7.44 15.37 5.39
CA LEU A 45 -8.77 16.00 5.28
C LEU A 45 -9.86 15.14 5.92
N SER A 46 -9.81 13.81 5.76
CA SER A 46 -10.78 12.91 6.39
C SER A 46 -10.67 12.97 7.91
N LYS A 47 -9.44 12.88 8.45
CA LYS A 47 -9.19 12.99 9.90
C LYS A 47 -9.66 14.32 10.46
N TRP A 48 -9.33 15.41 9.76
CA TRP A 48 -9.74 16.74 10.16
C TRP A 48 -11.26 16.92 10.16
N TYR A 49 -11.95 16.31 9.18
CA TYR A 49 -13.42 16.28 9.18
C TYR A 49 -13.98 15.63 10.45
N PHE A 50 -13.49 14.47 10.85
CA PHE A 50 -13.98 13.81 12.07
C PHE A 50 -13.64 14.60 13.33
N GLU A 51 -12.43 15.16 13.44
CA GLU A 51 -12.02 16.00 14.57
C GLU A 51 -12.91 17.24 14.76
N LEU A 52 -13.44 17.81 13.67
CA LEU A 52 -14.32 18.99 13.73
C LEU A 52 -15.78 18.68 14.01
N ASN A 53 -16.25 17.47 13.68
CA ASN A 53 -17.68 17.14 13.63
C ASN A 53 -18.12 16.09 14.67
N PHE A 54 -17.17 15.43 15.34
CA PHE A 54 -17.46 14.38 16.32
C PHE A 54 -16.82 14.71 17.66
N GLN A 55 -17.45 14.27 18.74
CA GLN A 55 -16.84 14.19 20.06
C GLN A 55 -16.07 12.87 20.22
N PHE A 56 -15.11 12.85 21.15
CA PHE A 56 -14.37 11.62 21.45
C PHE A 56 -15.33 10.47 21.82
N ALA A 57 -15.13 9.32 21.18
CA ALA A 57 -15.94 8.11 21.26
C ALA A 57 -17.41 8.26 20.79
N GLU A 58 -17.78 9.40 20.19
CA GLU A 58 -19.07 9.54 19.52
C GLU A 58 -19.13 8.60 18.31
N ARG A 59 -20.24 7.87 18.19
CA ARG A 59 -20.51 6.94 17.09
C ARG A 59 -21.70 7.42 16.29
N LEU A 60 -21.53 7.44 14.97
CA LEU A 60 -22.62 7.61 14.01
C LEU A 60 -22.81 6.30 13.25
N ASN A 61 -23.96 5.66 13.47
CA ASN A 61 -24.29 4.42 12.78
C ASN A 61 -24.61 4.66 11.30
N ILE A 62 -23.89 3.97 10.42
CA ILE A 62 -24.07 4.08 8.95
C ILE A 62 -24.71 2.80 8.39
N LEU A 63 -24.26 1.64 8.87
CA LEU A 63 -24.79 0.32 8.52
C LEU A 63 -24.86 -0.56 9.77
N PRO A 64 -25.60 -1.69 9.75
CA PRO A 64 -25.68 -2.61 10.90
C PRO A 64 -24.36 -3.21 11.39
N PHE A 65 -23.29 -3.08 10.59
CA PHE A 65 -21.94 -3.60 10.86
C PHE A 65 -20.85 -2.52 10.74
N PHE A 66 -21.22 -1.24 10.54
CA PHE A 66 -20.27 -0.17 10.28
C PHE A 66 -20.76 1.17 10.83
N ASP A 67 -19.90 1.79 11.63
CA ASP A 67 -20.07 3.13 12.18
C ASP A 67 -18.90 4.03 11.78
N PHE A 68 -19.21 5.32 11.67
CA PHE A 68 -18.17 6.31 11.93
C PHE A 68 -18.00 6.50 13.43
N ILE A 69 -16.76 6.67 13.86
CA ILE A 69 -16.40 6.97 15.25
C ILE A 69 -15.32 8.06 15.27
N LEU A 70 -15.05 8.68 16.41
CA LEU A 70 -13.81 9.41 16.63
C LEU A 70 -13.05 8.81 17.81
N VAL A 71 -11.88 8.20 17.55
CA VAL A 71 -10.99 7.73 18.61
C VAL A 71 -9.53 8.08 18.33
N TYR A 72 -8.77 8.22 19.42
CA TYR A 72 -7.37 8.61 19.38
C TYR A 72 -6.47 7.42 19.73
N ASN A 73 -5.70 6.98 18.74
CA ASN A 73 -4.84 5.82 18.86
C ASN A 73 -3.41 6.24 19.21
N THR A 74 -3.04 6.03 20.47
CA THR A 74 -1.69 6.27 21.02
C THR A 74 -0.75 5.08 20.81
N GLY A 75 -1.19 4.01 20.14
CA GLY A 75 -0.47 2.73 20.06
C GLY A 75 -0.74 1.82 21.26
N ALA A 76 -1.93 1.94 21.87
CA ALA A 76 -2.31 1.20 23.09
C ALA A 76 -2.20 -0.33 22.96
N ALA A 77 -2.34 -0.86 21.73
CA ALA A 77 -2.14 -2.28 21.44
C ALA A 77 -0.75 -2.82 21.84
N PHE A 78 0.25 -1.95 21.98
CA PHE A 78 1.61 -2.29 22.43
C PHE A 78 1.93 -1.83 23.86
N SER A 79 0.97 -1.22 24.56
CA SER A 79 1.16 -0.72 25.93
C SER A 79 1.38 -1.82 26.97
N PHE A 80 1.11 -3.09 26.64
CA PHE A 80 1.40 -4.23 27.52
C PHE A 80 2.91 -4.47 27.74
N LEU A 81 3.79 -3.86 26.92
CA LEU A 81 5.23 -4.08 26.96
C LEU A 81 6.02 -3.08 27.81
N ALA A 82 5.41 -1.98 28.29
CA ALA A 82 6.15 -0.99 29.07
C ALA A 82 5.29 -0.28 30.11
N ASN A 83 5.79 -0.25 31.35
CA ASN A 83 5.22 0.48 32.50
C ASN A 83 5.24 2.03 32.34
N HIS A 84 5.70 2.56 31.21
CA HIS A 84 5.79 3.99 30.93
C HIS A 84 5.07 4.30 29.62
N GLY A 85 4.06 5.17 29.66
CA GLY A 85 3.34 5.61 28.46
C GLY A 85 4.16 6.60 27.62
N GLY A 86 3.97 6.59 26.29
CA GLY A 86 4.45 7.65 25.39
C GLY A 86 5.63 7.29 24.49
N TRP A 87 6.36 6.20 24.76
CA TRP A 87 7.44 5.74 23.88
C TRP A 87 6.91 5.25 22.51
N GLN A 88 5.67 4.74 22.49
CA GLN A 88 5.01 4.21 21.30
C GLN A 88 4.95 5.26 20.19
N ARG A 89 4.68 6.53 20.55
CA ARG A 89 4.68 7.66 19.63
C ARG A 89 5.99 7.74 18.85
N TRP A 90 7.11 7.77 19.57
CA TRP A 90 8.44 7.91 18.99
C TRP A 90 8.90 6.67 18.23
N PHE A 91 8.57 5.48 18.75
CA PHE A 91 8.86 4.23 18.07
C PHE A 91 8.15 4.14 16.72
N PHE A 92 6.84 4.37 16.68
CA PHE A 92 6.09 4.35 15.43
C PHE A 92 6.48 5.48 14.49
N ALA A 93 6.81 6.67 15.02
CA ALA A 93 7.30 7.77 14.20
C ALA A 93 8.63 7.41 13.51
N ALA A 94 9.58 6.84 14.25
CA ALA A 94 10.85 6.39 13.71
C ALA A 94 10.65 5.27 12.67
N LEU A 95 9.78 4.30 12.95
CA LEU A 95 9.46 3.21 12.03
C LEU A 95 8.87 3.74 10.72
N SER A 96 7.89 4.64 10.77
CA SER A 96 7.30 5.27 9.59
C SER A 96 8.33 6.06 8.78
N LEU A 97 9.24 6.78 9.45
CA LEU A 97 10.29 7.55 8.78
C LEU A 97 11.27 6.64 8.04
N ILE A 98 11.75 5.57 8.70
CA ILE A 98 12.66 4.58 8.11
C ILE A 98 11.98 3.88 6.95
N ALA A 99 10.75 3.39 7.13
CA ALA A 99 9.98 2.74 6.08
C ALA A 99 9.80 3.66 4.85
N SER A 100 9.47 4.93 5.09
CA SER A 100 9.30 5.93 4.02
C SER A 100 10.60 6.16 3.23
N ALA A 101 11.75 6.26 3.92
CA ALA A 101 13.05 6.41 3.27
C ALA A 101 13.40 5.18 2.39
N VAL A 102 13.16 3.97 2.91
CA VAL A 102 13.36 2.72 2.16
C VAL A 102 12.44 2.66 0.94
N ILE A 103 11.17 3.03 1.08
CA ILE A 103 10.21 3.01 -0.02
C ILE A 103 10.60 4.00 -1.12
N ILE A 104 10.98 5.22 -0.77
CA ILE A 104 11.45 6.21 -1.75
C ILE A 104 12.69 5.70 -2.50
N TYR A 105 13.61 5.05 -1.79
CA TYR A 105 14.77 4.40 -2.41
C TYR A 105 14.35 3.29 -3.39
N LEU A 106 13.40 2.43 -3.02
CA LEU A 106 12.91 1.35 -3.87
C LEU A 106 12.17 1.86 -5.11
N LEU A 107 11.35 2.90 -4.98
CA LEU A 107 10.68 3.56 -6.10
C LEU A 107 11.69 4.14 -7.10
N ARG A 108 12.79 4.73 -6.62
CA ARG A 108 13.89 5.23 -7.48
C ARG A 108 14.60 4.11 -8.23
N ARG A 109 14.77 2.94 -7.60
CA ARG A 109 15.50 1.80 -8.18
C ARG A 109 14.68 0.98 -9.18
N ASN A 110 13.34 1.02 -9.13
CA ASN A 110 12.47 0.10 -9.88
C ASN A 110 11.43 0.82 -10.78
N PRO A 111 11.83 1.72 -11.70
CA PRO A 111 10.88 2.55 -12.46
C PRO A 111 9.94 1.77 -13.40
N ALA A 112 10.27 0.53 -13.76
CA ALA A 112 9.54 -0.28 -14.74
C ALA A 112 8.42 -1.16 -14.16
N LYS A 113 8.28 -1.24 -12.82
CA LYS A 113 7.31 -2.13 -12.17
C LYS A 113 6.09 -1.35 -11.67
N SER A 114 5.09 -1.18 -12.53
CA SER A 114 3.92 -0.34 -12.23
C SER A 114 3.12 -0.80 -11.00
N LEU A 115 2.80 -2.10 -10.89
CA LEU A 115 2.02 -2.65 -9.78
C LEU A 115 2.79 -2.57 -8.45
N PHE A 116 4.07 -2.98 -8.46
CA PHE A 116 4.98 -2.81 -7.33
C PHE A 116 5.09 -1.35 -6.87
N ASN A 117 5.26 -0.41 -7.80
CA ASN A 117 5.39 1.01 -7.47
C ASN A 117 4.09 1.60 -6.94
N LEU A 118 2.93 1.18 -7.45
CA LEU A 118 1.63 1.54 -6.89
C LEU A 118 1.50 1.04 -5.45
N ALA A 119 1.85 -0.22 -5.21
CA ALA A 119 1.82 -0.82 -3.89
C ALA A 119 2.70 -0.06 -2.87
N LEU A 120 3.94 0.24 -3.27
CA LEU A 120 4.87 1.07 -2.48
C LEU A 120 4.32 2.49 -2.24
N THR A 121 3.70 3.10 -3.24
CA THR A 121 3.13 4.45 -3.14
C THR A 121 1.98 4.52 -2.12
N LEU A 122 1.11 3.50 -2.09
CA LEU A 122 0.05 3.39 -1.10
C LEU A 122 0.61 3.25 0.32
N ILE A 123 1.61 2.37 0.51
CA ILE A 123 2.25 2.18 1.82
C ILE A 123 2.96 3.46 2.27
N LEU A 124 3.66 4.17 1.35
CA LEU A 124 4.29 5.45 1.65
C LEU A 124 3.28 6.49 2.10
N ALA A 125 2.16 6.62 1.37
CA ALA A 125 1.11 7.57 1.71
C ALA A 125 0.51 7.30 3.09
N GLY A 126 0.17 6.03 3.38
CA GLY A 126 -0.37 5.67 4.68
C GLY A 126 0.64 5.83 5.82
N ALA A 127 1.90 5.42 5.62
CA ALA A 127 2.96 5.57 6.62
C ALA A 127 3.21 7.04 6.97
N LEU A 128 3.21 7.94 5.98
CA LEU A 128 3.38 9.37 6.19
C LEU A 128 2.13 10.05 6.77
N GLY A 129 0.92 9.69 6.33
CA GLY A 129 -0.33 10.22 6.91
C GLY A 129 -0.42 9.94 8.40
N ASN A 130 -0.12 8.70 8.80
CA ASN A 130 -0.07 8.31 10.20
C ASN A 130 1.16 8.83 10.98
N LEU A 131 2.24 9.22 10.29
CA LEU A 131 3.39 9.89 10.90
C LEU A 131 3.06 11.35 11.24
N ILE A 132 2.34 12.05 10.35
CA ILE A 132 1.94 13.45 10.55
C ILE A 132 1.17 13.60 11.86
N ASP A 133 0.12 12.80 12.08
CA ASP A 133 -0.65 12.86 13.33
C ASP A 133 0.23 12.58 14.55
N ARG A 134 1.10 11.56 14.48
CA ARG A 134 2.01 11.24 15.59
C ARG A 134 2.96 12.37 15.92
N LEU A 135 3.44 13.10 14.93
CA LEU A 135 4.34 14.23 15.15
C LEU A 135 3.60 15.46 15.67
N LEU A 136 2.41 15.75 15.15
CA LEU A 136 1.66 16.97 15.48
C LEU A 136 0.74 16.81 16.70
N LEU A 137 0.01 15.71 16.78
CA LEU A 137 -1.05 15.44 17.78
C LEU A 137 -0.58 14.47 18.88
N GLY A 138 0.41 13.64 18.58
CA GLY A 138 0.92 12.62 19.51
C GLY A 138 0.11 11.32 19.56
N HIS A 139 -0.93 11.22 18.76
CA HIS A 139 -1.77 10.04 18.53
C HIS A 139 -2.23 10.05 17.06
N VAL A 140 -2.86 8.97 16.62
CA VAL A 140 -3.50 8.88 15.29
C VAL A 140 -5.01 9.03 15.44
N ILE A 141 -5.64 9.74 14.53
CA ILE A 141 -7.11 9.86 14.47
C ILE A 141 -7.67 8.67 13.68
N ASP A 142 -8.50 7.86 14.34
CA ASP A 142 -9.19 6.71 13.75
C ASP A 142 -10.69 6.93 13.74
N PHE A 143 -11.34 6.56 12.64
CA PHE A 143 -12.75 6.91 12.42
C PHE A 143 -13.62 5.90 11.69
N LEU A 144 -13.04 4.79 11.20
CA LEU A 144 -13.76 3.69 10.58
C LEU A 144 -13.89 2.56 11.59
N LEU A 145 -15.13 2.20 11.98
CA LEU A 145 -15.38 1.14 12.95
C LEU A 145 -16.29 0.05 12.35
N PHE A 146 -15.74 -1.14 12.16
CA PHE A 146 -16.48 -2.32 11.72
C PHE A 146 -16.74 -3.26 12.89
N TYR A 147 -17.93 -3.88 12.94
CA TYR A 147 -18.31 -4.78 14.02
C TYR A 147 -19.34 -5.83 13.59
N TRP A 148 -19.44 -6.91 14.37
CA TRP A 148 -20.45 -7.96 14.21
C TRP A 148 -21.03 -8.36 15.57
N GLY A 149 -22.23 -7.89 15.87
CA GLY A 149 -22.78 -7.96 17.23
C GLY A 149 -21.89 -7.15 18.20
N ASP A 150 -21.51 -7.75 19.33
CA ASP A 150 -20.66 -7.10 20.34
C ASP A 150 -19.14 -7.21 20.06
N ARG A 151 -18.75 -7.72 18.89
CA ARG A 151 -17.34 -7.86 18.50
C ARG A 151 -16.93 -6.74 17.55
N TYR A 152 -15.95 -5.95 17.97
CA TYR A 152 -15.46 -4.79 17.25
C TYR A 152 -14.07 -5.07 16.66
N PHE A 153 -13.90 -4.79 15.38
CA PHE A 153 -12.57 -4.64 14.81
C PHE A 153 -11.99 -3.31 15.31
N PRO A 154 -10.68 -3.22 15.61
CA PRO A 154 -10.06 -1.96 16.02
C PRO A 154 -10.38 -0.85 15.01
N ALA A 155 -10.75 0.33 15.48
CA ALA A 155 -10.98 1.47 14.59
C ALA A 155 -9.72 1.78 13.78
N PHE A 156 -9.89 2.25 12.56
CA PHE A 156 -8.80 2.58 11.63
C PHE A 156 -9.16 3.78 10.77
N ASN A 157 -8.24 4.21 9.90
CA ASN A 157 -8.41 5.35 9.01
C ASN A 157 -8.02 5.04 7.55
N LEU A 158 -8.01 6.06 6.69
CA LEU A 158 -7.63 5.88 5.29
C LEU A 158 -6.15 5.54 5.11
N ALA A 159 -5.25 6.12 5.91
CA ALA A 159 -3.85 5.73 5.91
C ALA A 159 -3.65 4.22 6.19
N ASP A 160 -4.40 3.63 7.12
CA ASP A 160 -4.37 2.18 7.37
C ASP A 160 -4.92 1.36 6.19
N CYS A 161 -5.96 1.88 5.52
CA CYS A 161 -6.47 1.28 4.28
C CYS A 161 -5.38 1.26 3.20
N PHE A 162 -4.65 2.35 3.02
CA PHE A 162 -3.58 2.43 2.03
C PHE A 162 -2.44 1.46 2.33
N ILE A 163 -2.03 1.34 3.61
CA ILE A 163 -1.02 0.36 4.02
C ILE A 163 -1.51 -1.07 3.72
N THR A 164 -2.73 -1.40 4.12
CA THR A 164 -3.30 -2.74 3.95
C THR A 164 -3.44 -3.12 2.47
N VAL A 165 -4.02 -2.23 1.66
CA VAL A 165 -4.17 -2.46 0.21
C VAL A 165 -2.81 -2.53 -0.46
N GLY A 166 -1.88 -1.64 -0.13
CA GLY A 166 -0.52 -1.66 -0.66
C GLY A 166 0.23 -2.96 -0.32
N ALA A 167 0.12 -3.46 0.91
CA ALA A 167 0.68 -4.76 1.29
C ALA A 167 0.06 -5.90 0.47
N GLY A 168 -1.27 -5.91 0.30
CA GLY A 168 -1.96 -6.88 -0.55
C GLY A 168 -1.50 -6.83 -2.01
N LEU A 169 -1.26 -5.64 -2.56
CA LEU A 169 -0.74 -5.47 -3.92
C LEU A 169 0.72 -5.94 -4.05
N LEU A 170 1.57 -5.78 -3.02
CA LEU A 170 2.93 -6.35 -3.04
C LEU A 170 2.90 -7.88 -3.08
N ILE A 171 2.03 -8.50 -2.27
CA ILE A 171 1.83 -9.95 -2.28
C ILE A 171 1.34 -10.40 -3.67
N LEU A 172 0.36 -9.69 -4.24
CA LEU A 172 -0.16 -9.99 -5.56
C LEU A 172 0.91 -9.86 -6.65
N ASP A 173 1.71 -8.80 -6.64
CA ASP A 173 2.80 -8.59 -7.60
C ASP A 173 3.79 -9.76 -7.59
N GLU A 174 4.19 -10.21 -6.40
CA GLU A 174 5.13 -11.34 -6.27
C GLU A 174 4.50 -12.66 -6.72
N LEU A 175 3.23 -12.93 -6.37
CA LEU A 175 2.52 -14.12 -6.85
C LEU A 175 2.41 -14.16 -8.38
N LEU A 176 2.12 -13.02 -9.01
CA LEU A 176 2.06 -12.90 -10.46
C LEU A 176 3.44 -13.09 -11.11
N ARG A 177 4.50 -12.60 -10.46
CA ARG A 177 5.88 -12.76 -10.92
C ARG A 177 6.31 -14.22 -10.90
N ILE A 178 6.04 -14.95 -9.81
CA ILE A 178 6.34 -16.38 -9.68
C ILE A 178 5.60 -17.19 -10.77
N ARG A 179 4.33 -16.87 -11.03
CA ARG A 179 3.55 -17.55 -12.09
C ARG A 179 4.14 -17.36 -13.48
N ARG A 180 4.62 -16.16 -13.82
CA ARG A 180 5.27 -15.89 -15.12
C ARG A 180 6.58 -16.66 -15.27
N GLN A 181 7.36 -16.79 -14.20
CA GLN A 181 8.62 -17.55 -14.23
C GLN A 181 8.42 -19.05 -14.45
N LYS A 182 7.30 -19.62 -13.99
CA LYS A 182 6.98 -21.04 -14.23
C LYS A 182 6.49 -21.34 -15.66
N GLN A 183 6.14 -20.31 -16.44
CA GLN A 183 5.65 -20.47 -17.81
C GLN A 183 6.73 -20.24 -18.88
N VAL A 184 7.96 -19.92 -18.46
CA VAL A 184 9.16 -19.78 -19.29
C VAL A 184 10.03 -21.01 -19.08
#